data_AF-A0A957GQZ8-F1
#
_entry.id   AF-A0A957GQZ8-F1
#
_cell.length_a   1.000
_cell.length_b   1.000
_cell.length_c   1.000
_cell.angle_alpha   90.00
_cell.angle_beta   90.00
_cell.angle_gamma   90.00
#
_symmetry.space_group_name_H-M   'P 1'
#
loop_
_entity.id
_entity.type
_entity.pdbx_description
1 polymer ?
#
loop_
_entity_poly.entity_id
_entity_poly.type
_entity_poly.pdbx_seq_one_letter_code
_entity_poly.pdbx_strand_id
1 'polypeptide(L)'
;ILQRHQADHYLADAAERPALTHLLKLLDGHPLALEIVLPNLSRQTPTHLLAAFTQGDEGIDAKTSEVLKTSEVSDKTASILRCVEYSHSNLSPGAQALLACLTPFTGVVNTSWLTLYTQQLQQQPALASLPFDEWPTVLQEGLNWGLLTPHEMGGYVRLQPILPYFLRQRLHHLDEAVAGVPPRQFRTAVETAFCAHYDGIGSALAQWITAQEPQERQTGLALTNLEYENLMTALKWTLEHQRSFWQIYNALAQYSR
;
A
#
# COMPACT_ATOMS: atom_id res chain seq x y z
N ILE A 1 4.52 -6.31 24.29
CA ILE A 1 5.25 -6.19 23.02
C ILE A 1 6.10 -4.91 22.97
N LEU A 2 5.54 -3.70 23.15
CA LEU A 2 6.31 -2.44 23.13
C LEU A 2 7.50 -2.38 24.12
N GLN A 3 7.33 -2.90 25.35
CA GLN A 3 8.41 -3.02 26.34
C GLN A 3 9.63 -3.81 25.84
N ARG A 4 9.41 -4.85 25.03
CA ARG A 4 10.48 -5.67 24.45
C ARG A 4 11.35 -4.87 23.48
N HIS A 5 10.81 -3.81 22.90
CA HIS A 5 11.49 -2.91 21.97
C HIS A 5 11.81 -1.55 22.58
N GLN A 6 11.74 -1.41 23.91
CA GLN A 6 12.01 -0.15 24.64
C GLN A 6 11.14 1.03 24.18
N ALA A 7 9.95 0.74 23.65
CA ALA A 7 9.05 1.72 23.04
C ALA A 7 7.80 2.02 23.89
N ASP A 8 7.70 1.47 25.09
CA ASP A 8 6.55 1.65 25.98
C ASP A 8 6.46 3.06 26.57
N HIS A 9 7.57 3.80 26.63
CA HIS A 9 7.59 5.20 27.05
C HIS A 9 6.69 6.10 26.17
N TYR A 10 6.53 5.80 24.87
CA TYR A 10 5.62 6.53 23.98
C TYR A 10 4.14 6.34 24.35
N LEU A 11 3.79 5.34 25.16
CA LEU A 11 2.44 5.26 25.71
C LEU A 11 2.17 6.40 26.68
N ALA A 12 3.17 6.96 27.36
CA ALA A 12 2.99 8.10 28.26
C ALA A 12 3.20 9.46 27.56
N ASP A 13 3.77 9.46 26.37
CA ASP A 13 4.05 10.66 25.59
C ASP A 13 2.79 11.16 24.87
N ALA A 14 2.23 12.28 25.32
CA ALA A 14 1.01 12.85 24.75
C ALA A 14 1.17 13.32 23.29
N ALA A 15 2.38 13.67 22.86
CA ALA A 15 2.64 14.13 21.49
C ALA A 15 2.75 12.94 20.53
N GLU A 16 3.41 11.85 20.94
CA GLU A 16 3.71 10.70 20.07
C GLU A 16 2.65 9.58 20.14
N ARG A 17 1.84 9.52 21.21
CA ARG A 17 0.82 8.48 21.40
C ARG A 17 -0.22 8.38 20.27
N PRO A 18 -0.74 9.46 19.66
CA PRO A 18 -1.65 9.35 18.54
C PRO A 18 -1.00 8.68 17.32
N ALA A 19 0.24 9.08 17.00
CA ALA A 19 0.99 8.51 15.89
C ALA A 19 1.34 7.04 16.15
N LEU A 20 1.72 6.68 17.39
CA LEU A 20 1.93 5.29 17.79
C LEU A 20 0.66 4.45 17.64
N THR A 21 -0.49 4.99 18.05
CA THR A 21 -1.78 4.30 17.94
C THR A 21 -2.12 4.04 16.47
N HIS A 22 -1.92 5.03 15.60
CA HIS A 22 -2.13 4.88 14.17
C HIS A 22 -1.14 3.88 13.55
N LEU A 23 0.14 3.95 13.92
CA LEU A 23 1.16 3.02 13.45
C LEU A 23 0.82 1.58 13.86
N LEU A 24 0.45 1.33 15.11
CA LEU A 24 0.07 -0.01 15.57
C LEU A 24 -1.21 -0.53 14.89
N LYS A 25 -2.16 0.36 14.60
CA LYS A 25 -3.34 0.03 13.80
C LYS A 25 -2.94 -0.34 12.37
N LEU A 26 -2.02 0.40 11.76
CA LEU A 26 -1.50 0.13 10.42
C LEU A 26 -0.73 -1.19 10.37
N LEU A 27 0.00 -1.55 11.43
CA LEU A 27 0.68 -2.85 11.53
C LEU A 27 -0.27 -4.03 11.75
N ASP A 28 -1.51 -3.77 12.21
CA ASP A 28 -2.63 -4.70 12.39
C ASP A 28 -2.29 -6.10 12.94
N GLY A 29 -1.30 -6.19 13.83
CA GLY A 29 -0.88 -7.48 14.38
C GLY A 29 -0.06 -8.37 13.44
N HIS A 30 0.26 -7.89 12.23
CA HIS A 30 1.03 -8.64 11.24
C HIS A 30 2.44 -8.96 11.77
N PRO A 31 2.79 -10.25 11.96
CA PRO A 31 4.03 -10.63 12.64
C PRO A 31 5.27 -10.03 11.98
N LEU A 32 5.33 -10.06 10.64
CA LEU A 32 6.45 -9.52 9.89
C LEU A 32 6.56 -7.99 10.00
N ALA A 33 5.45 -7.28 9.86
CA ALA A 33 5.43 -5.82 9.98
C ALA A 33 5.81 -5.38 11.40
N LEU A 34 5.31 -6.07 12.43
CA LEU A 34 5.69 -5.83 13.82
C LEU A 34 7.18 -6.11 14.08
N GLU A 35 7.71 -7.21 13.54
CA GLU A 35 9.12 -7.57 13.67
C GLU A 35 10.05 -6.55 13.02
N ILE A 36 9.62 -5.88 11.96
CA ILE A 36 10.43 -4.88 11.26
C ILE A 36 10.28 -3.49 11.86
N VAL A 37 9.06 -3.07 12.19
CA VAL A 37 8.78 -1.68 12.57
C VAL A 37 9.00 -1.42 14.05
N LEU A 38 8.65 -2.36 14.93
CA LEU A 38 8.75 -2.12 16.38
C LEU A 38 10.19 -1.94 16.87
N PRO A 39 11.22 -2.64 16.36
CA PRO A 39 12.60 -2.36 16.75
C PRO A 39 13.06 -0.93 16.46
N ASN A 40 12.52 -0.30 15.41
CA ASN A 40 12.90 1.06 15.00
C ASN A 40 12.40 2.13 15.98
N LEU A 41 11.35 1.85 16.76
CA LEU A 41 10.82 2.77 17.76
C LEU A 41 11.82 3.09 18.89
N SER A 42 12.81 2.22 19.12
CA SER A 42 13.90 2.52 20.07
C SER A 42 14.81 3.68 19.62
N ARG A 43 14.74 4.07 18.35
CA ARG A 43 15.66 5.04 17.72
C ARG A 43 14.96 6.14 16.92
N GLN A 44 13.69 5.94 16.56
CA GLN A 44 12.87 6.90 15.81
C GLN A 44 11.52 7.07 16.50
N THR A 45 10.93 8.26 16.39
CA THR A 45 9.63 8.53 17.02
C THR A 45 8.49 7.92 16.18
N PRO A 46 7.35 7.57 16.82
CA PRO A 46 6.16 7.11 16.12
C PRO A 46 5.71 8.05 15.00
N THR A 47 5.77 9.36 15.22
CA THR A 47 5.42 10.37 14.21
C THR A 47 6.31 10.28 12.98
N HIS A 48 7.63 10.16 13.16
CA HIS A 48 8.56 10.04 12.04
C HIS A 48 8.35 8.75 11.25
N LEU A 49 8.20 7.62 11.95
CA LEU A 49 7.90 6.34 11.29
C LEU A 49 6.56 6.40 10.56
N LEU A 50 5.50 6.90 11.20
CA LEU A 50 4.20 7.03 10.57
C LEU A 50 4.25 7.93 9.33
N ALA A 51 4.95 9.06 9.41
CA ALA A 51 5.15 9.95 8.26
C ALA A 51 5.88 9.23 7.13
N ALA A 52 6.90 8.44 7.42
CA ALA A 52 7.61 7.70 6.39
C ALA A 52 6.79 6.53 5.78
N PHE A 53 5.91 5.90 6.55
CA PHE A 53 4.94 4.92 6.07
C PHE A 53 3.81 5.54 5.21
N THR A 54 3.40 6.78 5.51
CA THR A 54 2.21 7.42 4.90
C THR A 54 2.52 8.46 3.83
N GLN A 55 3.62 9.21 3.98
CA GLN A 55 4.00 10.33 3.12
C GLN A 55 5.19 10.03 2.20
N GLY A 56 5.98 8.98 2.46
CA GLY A 56 7.13 8.66 1.62
C GLY A 56 8.22 9.73 1.64
N ASP A 57 8.42 10.38 2.79
CA ASP A 57 9.47 11.39 2.97
C ASP A 57 10.87 10.74 2.97
N GLU A 58 11.88 11.46 2.48
CA GLU A 58 13.27 11.03 2.19
C GLU A 58 14.07 10.54 3.42
N GLY A 59 13.44 10.45 4.60
CA GLY A 59 14.08 10.29 5.90
C GLY A 59 14.44 8.87 6.33
N ILE A 60 13.97 7.81 5.65
CA ILE A 60 14.38 6.43 6.00
C ILE A 60 15.73 6.05 5.34
N ASP A 61 16.10 6.67 4.21
CA ASP A 61 17.16 6.15 3.34
C ASP A 61 18.59 6.34 3.85
N ALA A 62 18.90 7.39 4.61
CA ALA A 62 20.30 7.65 4.97
C ALA A 62 20.81 6.83 6.18
N LYS A 63 19.94 6.47 7.13
CA LYS A 63 20.37 5.80 8.38
C LYS A 63 19.95 4.34 8.46
N THR A 64 18.87 3.93 7.81
CA THR A 64 18.32 2.58 7.99
C THR A 64 19.16 1.53 7.26
N SER A 65 19.72 1.87 6.09
CA SER A 65 20.64 1.01 5.33
C SER A 65 22.02 0.82 5.99
N GLU A 66 22.53 1.80 6.74
CA GLU A 66 23.76 1.61 7.53
C GLU A 66 23.49 0.85 8.85
N VAL A 67 22.30 1.04 9.43
CA VAL A 67 21.90 0.49 10.73
C VAL A 67 21.55 -1.01 10.69
N LEU A 68 21.18 -1.56 9.53
CA LEU A 68 20.95 -3.00 9.33
C LEU A 68 22.22 -3.87 9.47
N LYS A 69 23.40 -3.27 9.70
CA LYS A 69 24.68 -3.99 9.84
C LYS A 69 25.12 -4.31 11.28
N THR A 70 24.48 -3.77 12.33
CA THR A 70 25.13 -3.72 13.66
C THR A 70 24.31 -4.25 14.85
N SER A 71 23.30 -5.12 14.68
CA SER A 71 22.63 -5.75 15.84
C SER A 71 22.10 -7.15 15.51
N GLU A 72 22.21 -8.14 16.41
CA GLU A 72 21.75 -9.53 16.19
C GLU A 72 20.24 -9.66 15.88
N VAL A 73 19.43 -8.65 16.25
CA VAL A 73 18.00 -8.56 15.86
C VAL A 73 17.85 -8.11 14.39
N SER A 74 18.87 -7.48 13.80
CA SER A 74 18.91 -7.10 12.39
C SER A 74 19.20 -8.27 11.46
N ASP A 75 19.74 -9.40 11.92
CA ASP A 75 20.04 -10.54 11.03
C ASP A 75 18.77 -11.25 10.53
N LYS A 76 17.74 -11.39 11.36
CA LYS A 76 16.46 -12.00 10.93
C LYS A 76 15.65 -11.07 10.04
N THR A 77 15.54 -9.80 10.42
CA THR A 77 14.88 -8.77 9.61
C THR A 77 15.61 -8.56 8.28
N ALA A 78 16.94 -8.48 8.28
CA ALA A 78 17.74 -8.40 7.07
C ALA A 78 17.66 -9.70 6.26
N SER A 79 17.53 -10.87 6.89
CA SER A 79 17.32 -12.14 6.19
C SER A 79 15.95 -12.19 5.52
N ILE A 80 14.89 -11.71 6.15
CA ILE A 80 13.55 -11.69 5.54
C ILE A 80 13.50 -10.66 4.42
N LEU A 81 14.03 -9.46 4.63
CA LEU A 81 14.16 -8.46 3.57
C LEU A 81 15.02 -9.02 2.42
N ARG A 82 16.16 -9.68 2.67
CA ARG A 82 16.95 -10.34 1.64
C ARG A 82 16.21 -11.47 0.92
N CYS A 83 15.37 -12.24 1.61
CA CYS A 83 14.55 -13.27 0.97
C CYS A 83 13.51 -12.64 0.05
N VAL A 84 12.83 -11.59 0.50
CA VAL A 84 11.88 -10.83 -0.33
C VAL A 84 12.59 -10.18 -1.52
N GLU A 85 13.78 -9.61 -1.32
CA GLU A 85 14.61 -9.03 -2.38
C GLU A 85 15.09 -10.06 -3.39
N TYR A 86 15.55 -11.23 -2.93
CA TYR A 86 15.96 -12.33 -3.77
C TYR A 86 14.80 -12.83 -4.62
N SER A 87 13.64 -13.05 -4.01
CA SER A 87 12.44 -13.49 -4.73
C SER A 87 11.92 -12.45 -5.72
N HIS A 88 11.94 -11.16 -5.35
CA HIS A 88 11.64 -10.07 -6.27
C HIS A 88 12.61 -10.04 -7.46
N SER A 89 13.92 -10.21 -7.22
CA SER A 89 14.93 -10.20 -8.29
C SER A 89 14.78 -11.35 -9.28
N ASN A 90 14.11 -12.43 -8.88
CA ASN A 90 13.80 -13.57 -9.73
C ASN A 90 12.53 -13.37 -10.59
N LEU A 91 11.74 -12.32 -10.34
CA LEU A 91 10.67 -11.94 -11.26
C LEU A 91 11.24 -11.40 -12.58
N SER A 92 10.49 -11.62 -13.66
CA SER A 92 10.74 -10.93 -14.93
C SER A 92 10.68 -9.41 -14.72
N PRO A 93 11.41 -8.59 -15.50
CA PRO A 93 11.30 -7.13 -15.42
C PRO A 93 9.86 -6.62 -15.59
N GLY A 94 9.06 -7.32 -16.40
CA GLY A 94 7.65 -7.01 -16.60
C GLY A 94 6.79 -7.31 -15.36
N ALA A 95 7.01 -8.45 -14.70
CA ALA A 95 6.35 -8.80 -13.44
C ALA A 95 6.72 -7.85 -12.30
N GLN A 96 7.98 -7.42 -12.22
CA GLN A 96 8.43 -6.39 -11.26
C GLN A 96 7.70 -5.06 -11.51
N ALA A 97 7.59 -4.63 -12.77
CA ALA A 97 6.87 -3.43 -13.15
C ALA A 97 5.37 -3.53 -12.82
N LEU A 98 4.73 -4.69 -13.05
CA LEU A 98 3.34 -4.90 -12.64
C LEU A 98 3.15 -4.85 -11.12
N LEU A 99 4.05 -5.47 -10.35
CA LEU A 99 4.00 -5.39 -8.89
C LEU A 99 4.11 -3.93 -8.43
N ALA A 100 4.97 -3.14 -9.07
CA ALA A 100 5.10 -1.70 -8.81
C ALA A 100 3.81 -0.92 -9.12
N CYS A 101 2.94 -1.39 -10.02
CA CYS A 101 1.62 -0.78 -10.24
C CYS A 101 0.67 -0.95 -9.02
N LEU A 102 0.98 -1.82 -8.06
CA LEU A 102 0.20 -1.97 -6.81
C LEU A 102 0.64 -0.99 -5.71
N THR A 103 1.71 -0.22 -5.92
CA THR A 103 2.25 0.71 -4.91
C THR A 103 1.24 1.70 -4.33
N PRO A 104 0.26 2.22 -5.10
CA PRO A 104 -0.80 3.07 -4.55
C PRO A 104 -1.74 2.41 -3.54
N PHE A 105 -1.91 1.10 -3.62
CA PHE A 105 -2.89 0.40 -2.80
C PHE A 105 -2.43 0.35 -1.35
N THR A 106 -3.39 0.53 -0.46
CA THR A 106 -3.23 0.49 1.00
C THR A 106 -4.27 -0.46 1.57
N GLY A 107 -3.85 -1.35 2.46
CA GLY A 107 -4.72 -2.31 3.12
C GLY A 107 -5.08 -3.52 2.25
N VAL A 108 -5.79 -3.31 1.14
CA VAL A 108 -6.33 -4.41 0.30
C VAL A 108 -6.24 -4.14 -1.21
N VAL A 109 -6.25 -5.23 -1.98
CA VAL A 109 -6.52 -5.24 -3.43
C VAL A 109 -7.67 -6.21 -3.70
N ASN A 110 -8.69 -5.73 -4.39
CA ASN A 110 -9.75 -6.58 -4.93
C ASN A 110 -9.29 -7.22 -6.24
N THR A 111 -9.07 -8.53 -6.23
CA THR A 111 -8.58 -9.27 -7.41
C THR A 111 -9.60 -9.31 -8.54
N SER A 112 -10.90 -9.23 -8.22
CA SER A 112 -11.96 -9.16 -9.23
C SER A 112 -12.03 -7.80 -9.93
N TRP A 113 -11.52 -6.74 -9.29
CA TRP A 113 -11.48 -5.39 -9.86
C TRP A 113 -10.17 -5.08 -10.60
N LEU A 114 -9.17 -5.97 -10.54
CA LEU A 114 -7.91 -5.79 -11.26
C LEU A 114 -8.08 -5.66 -12.77
N THR A 115 -9.10 -6.28 -13.37
CA THR A 115 -9.41 -6.08 -14.79
C THR A 115 -9.80 -4.62 -15.08
N LEU A 116 -10.60 -4.01 -14.20
CA LEU A 116 -10.98 -2.59 -14.33
C LEU A 116 -9.77 -1.68 -14.09
N TYR A 117 -8.93 -2.01 -13.12
CA TYR A 117 -7.69 -1.27 -12.88
C TYR A 117 -6.72 -1.36 -14.07
N THR A 118 -6.59 -2.55 -14.66
CA THR A 118 -5.77 -2.81 -15.86
C THR A 118 -6.22 -1.94 -17.03
N GLN A 119 -7.52 -1.77 -17.23
CA GLN A 119 -8.02 -0.86 -18.28
C GLN A 119 -7.56 0.58 -18.05
N GLN A 120 -7.52 1.06 -16.80
CA GLN A 120 -7.01 2.40 -16.49
C GLN A 120 -5.49 2.50 -16.67
N LEU A 121 -4.73 1.45 -16.32
CA LEU A 121 -3.29 1.38 -16.56
C LEU A 121 -2.98 1.41 -18.06
N GLN A 122 -3.71 0.66 -18.88
CA GLN A 122 -3.53 0.61 -20.33
C GLN A 122 -3.82 1.94 -21.03
N GLN A 123 -4.66 2.80 -20.45
CA GLN A 123 -4.89 4.16 -20.95
C GLN A 123 -3.69 5.08 -20.76
N GLN A 124 -2.73 4.71 -19.91
CA GLN A 124 -1.50 5.47 -19.73
C GLN A 124 -0.46 5.01 -20.77
N PRO A 125 -0.01 5.87 -21.69
CA PRO A 125 0.93 5.48 -22.74
C PRO A 125 2.22 4.86 -22.20
N ALA A 126 2.67 5.32 -21.05
CA ALA A 126 3.87 4.82 -20.37
C ALA A 126 3.71 3.37 -19.87
N LEU A 127 2.49 2.89 -19.64
CA LEU A 127 2.23 1.58 -19.03
C LEU A 127 1.58 0.58 -19.99
N ALA A 128 1.18 1.04 -21.19
CA ALA A 128 0.37 0.28 -22.13
C ALA A 128 1.00 -1.06 -22.57
N SER A 129 2.33 -1.16 -22.53
CA SER A 129 3.09 -2.36 -22.93
C SER A 129 3.41 -3.32 -21.79
N LEU A 130 2.95 -3.08 -20.56
CA LEU A 130 3.20 -3.99 -19.44
C LEU A 130 2.46 -5.33 -19.65
N PRO A 131 3.00 -6.46 -19.14
CA PRO A 131 2.46 -7.79 -19.42
C PRO A 131 1.27 -8.14 -18.51
N PHE A 132 0.17 -7.40 -18.58
CA PHE A 132 -0.96 -7.48 -17.64
C PHE A 132 -1.60 -8.89 -17.50
N ASP A 133 -1.36 -9.79 -18.44
CA ASP A 133 -1.72 -11.21 -18.33
C ASP A 133 -0.94 -11.95 -17.21
N GLU A 134 0.17 -11.40 -16.74
CA GLU A 134 0.96 -11.93 -15.63
C GLU A 134 0.41 -11.59 -14.23
N TRP A 135 -0.71 -10.85 -14.10
CA TRP A 135 -1.30 -10.53 -12.79
C TRP A 135 -1.46 -11.76 -11.85
N PRO A 136 -1.96 -12.92 -12.30
CA PRO A 136 -2.07 -14.10 -11.44
C PRO A 136 -0.72 -14.54 -10.88
N THR A 137 0.33 -14.49 -11.70
CA THR A 137 1.70 -14.83 -11.30
C THR A 137 2.24 -13.82 -10.28
N VAL A 138 2.08 -12.52 -10.55
CA VAL A 138 2.53 -11.43 -9.66
C VAL A 138 1.85 -11.52 -8.29
N LEU A 139 0.53 -11.77 -8.26
CA LEU A 139 -0.20 -11.93 -7.01
C LEU A 139 0.17 -13.20 -6.27
N GLN A 140 0.35 -14.32 -6.98
CA GLN A 140 0.76 -15.58 -6.37
C GLN A 140 2.16 -15.47 -5.76
N GLU A 141 3.09 -14.82 -6.44
CA GLU A 141 4.41 -14.54 -5.90
C GLU A 141 4.34 -13.61 -4.67
N GLY A 142 3.52 -12.56 -4.72
CA GLY A 142 3.25 -11.71 -3.55
C GLY A 142 2.73 -12.51 -2.34
N LEU A 143 1.88 -13.51 -2.56
CA LEU A 143 1.40 -14.45 -1.52
C LEU A 143 2.54 -15.35 -1.03
N ASN A 144 3.33 -15.93 -1.94
CA ASN A 144 4.44 -16.83 -1.62
C ASN A 144 5.50 -16.13 -0.74
N TRP A 145 5.71 -14.84 -0.95
CA TRP A 145 6.67 -14.04 -0.19
C TRP A 145 6.11 -13.51 1.12
N GLY A 146 4.82 -13.74 1.37
CA GLY A 146 4.10 -13.20 2.51
C GLY A 146 3.89 -11.70 2.45
N LEU A 147 4.10 -11.05 1.30
CA LEU A 147 3.81 -9.63 1.05
C LEU A 147 2.33 -9.37 0.83
N LEU A 148 1.62 -10.38 0.36
CA LEU A 148 0.16 -10.44 0.30
C LEU A 148 -0.31 -11.56 1.21
N THR A 149 -1.51 -11.43 1.76
CA THR A 149 -2.19 -12.52 2.46
C THR A 149 -3.63 -12.64 2.01
N PRO A 150 -4.22 -13.85 1.95
CA PRO A 150 -5.63 -14.01 1.64
C PRO A 150 -6.50 -13.23 2.63
N HIS A 151 -7.54 -12.58 2.12
CA HIS A 151 -8.57 -11.96 2.96
C HIS A 151 -9.73 -12.95 3.20
N GLU A 152 -10.42 -12.87 4.34
CA GLU A 152 -11.55 -13.75 4.67
C GLU A 152 -12.72 -13.59 3.68
N MET A 153 -12.98 -12.35 3.29
CA MET A 153 -13.82 -12.05 2.13
C MET A 153 -13.10 -12.46 0.85
N GLY A 154 -13.64 -13.45 0.15
CA GLY A 154 -13.12 -13.90 -1.15
C GLY A 154 -13.05 -12.76 -2.17
N GLY A 155 -12.09 -12.87 -3.10
CA GLY A 155 -11.82 -11.83 -4.09
C GLY A 155 -10.95 -10.67 -3.59
N TYR A 156 -10.43 -10.76 -2.36
CA TYR A 156 -9.51 -9.79 -1.80
C TYR A 156 -8.20 -10.44 -1.33
N VAL A 157 -7.12 -9.69 -1.49
CA VAL A 157 -5.84 -9.92 -0.82
C VAL A 157 -5.51 -8.72 0.04
N ARG A 158 -4.99 -8.95 1.25
CA ARG A 158 -4.44 -7.89 2.09
C ARG A 158 -2.99 -7.63 1.70
N LEU A 159 -2.61 -6.37 1.60
CA LEU A 159 -1.23 -5.96 1.47
C LEU A 159 -0.61 -5.96 2.86
N GLN A 160 0.56 -6.56 3.00
CA GLN A 160 1.33 -6.33 4.21
C GLN A 160 1.62 -4.83 4.34
N PRO A 161 1.53 -4.25 5.54
CA PRO A 161 1.76 -2.82 5.73
C PRO A 161 3.17 -2.35 5.33
N ILE A 162 4.13 -3.29 5.26
CA ILE A 162 5.49 -3.01 4.79
C ILE A 162 5.62 -3.05 3.26
N LEU A 163 4.65 -3.61 2.54
CA LEU A 163 4.70 -3.74 1.08
C LEU A 163 4.77 -2.38 0.38
N PRO A 164 3.92 -1.37 0.71
CA PRO A 164 4.02 -0.06 0.08
C PRO A 164 5.36 0.64 0.37
N TYR A 165 5.95 0.41 1.56
CA TYR A 165 7.28 0.90 1.90
C TYR A 165 8.37 0.20 1.07
N PHE A 166 8.34 -1.14 1.00
CA PHE A 166 9.29 -1.95 0.23
C PHE A 166 9.25 -1.60 -1.27
N LEU A 167 8.05 -1.51 -1.85
CA LEU A 167 7.87 -1.13 -3.25
C LEU A 167 8.34 0.31 -3.49
N ARG A 168 8.04 1.25 -2.58
CA ARG A 168 8.51 2.64 -2.71
C ARG A 168 10.02 2.75 -2.61
N GLN A 169 10.67 2.13 -1.61
CA GLN A 169 12.12 2.17 -1.47
C GLN A 169 12.81 1.62 -2.73
N ARG A 170 12.26 0.57 -3.34
CA ARG A 170 12.75 0.03 -4.62
C ARG A 170 12.45 0.96 -5.79
N LEU A 171 11.25 1.54 -5.90
CA LEU A 171 10.90 2.54 -6.92
C LEU A 171 11.70 3.86 -6.79
N HIS A 172 12.22 4.16 -5.61
CA HIS A 172 13.13 5.29 -5.36
C HIS A 172 14.59 4.94 -5.69
N HIS A 173 15.03 3.68 -5.49
CA HIS A 173 16.33 3.18 -5.96
C HIS A 173 16.35 2.79 -7.44
N LEU A 174 15.20 2.75 -8.11
CA LEU A 174 15.10 2.68 -9.55
C LEU A 174 15.47 4.05 -10.13
N ASP A 175 16.75 4.45 -10.04
CA ASP A 175 17.31 5.48 -10.94
C ASP A 175 17.32 4.97 -12.41
N GLU A 176 17.05 3.68 -12.60
CA GLU A 176 16.88 3.00 -13.88
C GLU A 176 15.40 2.96 -14.31
N ALA A 177 15.19 2.96 -15.62
CA ALA A 177 13.85 2.98 -16.20
C ALA A 177 13.08 1.68 -15.89
N VAL A 178 11.89 1.80 -15.28
CA VAL A 178 11.00 0.66 -15.03
C VAL A 178 10.36 0.25 -16.34
N ALA A 179 10.70 -0.95 -16.85
CA ALA A 179 10.28 -1.40 -18.17
C ALA A 179 10.57 -0.38 -19.30
N GLY A 180 11.69 0.34 -19.20
CA GLY A 180 12.07 1.37 -20.18
C GLY A 180 11.39 2.73 -19.98
N VAL A 181 10.59 2.90 -18.92
CA VAL A 181 9.91 4.15 -18.57
C VAL A 181 10.68 4.90 -17.48
N PRO A 182 10.92 6.21 -17.61
CA PRO A 182 11.51 7.00 -16.54
C PRO A 182 10.70 6.90 -15.22
N PRO A 183 11.33 6.71 -14.06
CA PRO A 183 10.65 6.41 -12.79
C PRO A 183 9.56 7.40 -12.40
N ARG A 184 9.81 8.71 -12.60
CA ARG A 184 8.81 9.76 -12.37
C ARG A 184 7.60 9.61 -13.29
N GLN A 185 7.81 9.31 -14.57
CA GLN A 185 6.72 9.13 -15.54
C GLN A 185 5.91 7.88 -15.21
N PHE A 186 6.58 6.78 -14.85
CA PHE A 186 5.94 5.56 -14.40
C PHE A 186 5.04 5.82 -13.18
N ARG A 187 5.58 6.50 -12.15
CA ARG A 187 4.83 6.85 -10.94
C ARG A 187 3.60 7.69 -11.23
N THR A 188 3.76 8.79 -11.98
CA THR A 188 2.65 9.67 -12.35
C THR A 188 1.57 8.94 -13.16
N ALA A 189 1.98 8.03 -14.06
CA ALA A 189 1.04 7.21 -14.82
C ALA A 189 0.25 6.25 -13.90
N VAL A 190 0.94 5.55 -13.00
CA VAL A 190 0.31 4.63 -12.03
C VAL A 190 -0.65 5.36 -11.11
N GLU A 191 -0.25 6.50 -10.54
CA GLU A 191 -1.12 7.34 -9.67
C GLU A 191 -2.36 7.85 -10.43
N THR A 192 -2.18 8.21 -11.71
CA THR A 192 -3.29 8.66 -12.57
C THR A 192 -4.28 7.54 -12.84
N ALA A 193 -3.79 6.35 -13.19
CA ALA A 193 -4.64 5.17 -13.39
C ALA A 193 -5.37 4.76 -12.10
N PHE A 194 -4.69 4.83 -10.95
CA PHE A 194 -5.28 4.53 -9.65
C PHE A 194 -6.42 5.50 -9.28
N CYS A 195 -6.21 6.80 -9.47
CA CYS A 195 -7.27 7.79 -9.23
C CYS A 195 -8.49 7.56 -10.14
N ALA A 196 -8.27 7.28 -11.42
CA ALA A 196 -9.35 6.98 -12.36
C ALA A 196 -10.11 5.69 -11.99
N HIS A 197 -9.39 4.67 -11.52
CA HIS A 197 -9.98 3.44 -11.03
C HIS A 197 -10.92 3.71 -9.84
N TYR A 198 -10.45 4.45 -8.84
CA TYR A 198 -11.24 4.75 -7.65
C TYR A 198 -12.34 5.80 -7.88
N ASP A 199 -12.27 6.63 -8.91
CA ASP A 199 -13.43 7.43 -9.35
C ASP A 199 -14.59 6.52 -9.81
N GLY A 200 -14.28 5.51 -10.63
CA GLY A 200 -15.26 4.51 -11.07
C GLY A 200 -15.81 3.66 -9.92
N ILE A 201 -14.93 3.15 -9.04
CA ILE A 201 -15.32 2.38 -7.86
C ILE A 201 -16.17 3.24 -6.90
N GLY A 202 -15.78 4.50 -6.66
CA GLY A 202 -16.55 5.43 -5.82
C GLY A 202 -17.97 5.63 -6.34
N SER A 203 -18.14 5.81 -7.65
CA SER A 203 -19.47 5.91 -8.26
C SER A 203 -20.32 4.65 -8.01
N ALA A 204 -19.74 3.47 -8.20
CA ALA A 204 -20.45 2.19 -8.00
C ALA A 204 -20.84 1.97 -6.53
N LEU A 205 -19.92 2.24 -5.60
CA LEU A 205 -20.17 2.10 -4.16
C LEU A 205 -21.26 3.05 -3.67
N ALA A 206 -21.25 4.31 -4.10
CA ALA A 206 -22.28 5.28 -3.74
C ALA A 206 -23.68 4.86 -4.25
N GLN A 207 -23.75 4.29 -5.45
CA GLN A 207 -24.99 3.73 -5.99
C GLN A 207 -25.50 2.57 -5.14
N TRP A 208 -24.63 1.64 -4.76
CA TRP A 208 -25.02 0.52 -3.89
C TRP A 208 -25.47 0.98 -2.51
N ILE A 209 -24.75 1.90 -1.85
CA ILE A 209 -25.15 2.42 -0.52
C ILE A 209 -26.53 3.10 -0.57
N THR A 210 -26.89 3.72 -1.68
CA THR A 210 -28.18 4.42 -1.83
C THR A 210 -29.27 3.54 -2.46
N ALA A 211 -28.98 2.27 -2.76
CA ALA A 211 -29.92 1.34 -3.34
C ALA A 211 -31.11 1.07 -2.42
N GLN A 212 -32.28 0.83 -3.03
CA GLN A 212 -33.49 0.45 -2.30
C GLN A 212 -33.38 -0.96 -1.73
N GLU A 213 -32.71 -1.86 -2.46
CA GLU A 213 -32.50 -3.24 -2.06
C GLU A 213 -31.58 -3.31 -0.82
N PRO A 214 -32.03 -3.86 0.32
CA PRO A 214 -31.25 -3.88 1.56
C PRO A 214 -29.91 -4.61 1.43
N GLN A 215 -29.86 -5.67 0.63
CA GLN A 215 -28.65 -6.45 0.42
C GLN A 215 -27.59 -5.69 -0.38
N GLU A 216 -27.99 -4.95 -1.42
CA GLU A 216 -27.08 -4.09 -2.19
C GLU A 216 -26.52 -2.99 -1.31
N ARG A 217 -27.37 -2.37 -0.47
CA ARG A 217 -26.94 -1.36 0.50
C ARG A 217 -25.92 -1.90 1.48
N GLN A 218 -26.19 -3.05 2.11
CA GLN A 218 -25.27 -3.67 3.05
C GLN A 218 -23.94 -4.03 2.37
N THR A 219 -24.00 -4.52 1.13
CA THR A 219 -22.81 -4.82 0.32
C THR A 219 -22.01 -3.55 0.04
N GLY A 220 -22.64 -2.45 -0.37
CA GLY A 220 -22.01 -1.16 -0.59
C GLY A 220 -21.30 -0.63 0.66
N LEU A 221 -21.94 -0.71 1.82
CA LEU A 221 -21.34 -0.32 3.10
C LEU A 221 -20.14 -1.19 3.47
N ALA A 222 -20.27 -2.52 3.34
CA ALA A 222 -19.21 -3.46 3.67
C ALA A 222 -17.97 -3.29 2.78
N LEU A 223 -18.18 -3.13 1.47
CA LEU A 223 -17.08 -2.92 0.51
C LEU A 223 -16.44 -1.54 0.67
N THR A 224 -17.22 -0.50 0.97
CA THR A 224 -16.67 0.85 1.24
C THR A 224 -15.81 0.86 2.49
N ASN A 225 -16.20 0.12 3.54
CA ASN A 225 -15.37 -0.06 4.74
C ASN A 225 -14.06 -0.76 4.41
N LEU A 226 -14.11 -1.81 3.57
CA LEU A 226 -12.93 -2.59 3.19
C LEU A 226 -11.95 -1.78 2.31
N GLU A 227 -12.48 -0.95 1.42
CA GLU A 227 -11.74 -0.12 0.47
C GLU A 227 -11.46 1.31 1.00
N TYR A 228 -11.77 1.58 2.26
CA TYR A 228 -11.72 2.92 2.84
C TYR A 228 -10.35 3.58 2.69
N GLU A 229 -9.28 2.84 2.97
CA GLU A 229 -7.90 3.36 2.89
C GLU A 229 -7.51 3.71 1.44
N ASN A 230 -7.93 2.89 0.48
CA ASN A 230 -7.69 3.15 -0.93
C ASN A 230 -8.48 4.37 -1.44
N LEU A 231 -9.76 4.47 -1.06
CA LEU A 231 -10.61 5.63 -1.37
C LEU A 231 -10.02 6.92 -0.79
N MET A 232 -9.53 6.88 0.45
CA MET A 232 -8.89 8.02 1.08
C MET A 232 -7.57 8.42 0.38
N THR A 233 -6.77 7.44 -0.03
CA THR A 233 -5.53 7.67 -0.79
C THR A 233 -5.84 8.35 -2.14
N ALA A 234 -6.83 7.82 -2.87
CA ALA A 234 -7.27 8.40 -4.14
C ALA A 234 -7.85 9.82 -3.96
N LEU A 235 -8.64 10.05 -2.90
CA LEU A 235 -9.17 11.37 -2.58
C LEU A 235 -8.04 12.38 -2.31
N LYS A 236 -7.04 12.02 -1.51
CA LYS A 236 -5.90 12.87 -1.22
C LYS A 236 -5.17 13.28 -2.51
N TRP A 237 -4.85 12.32 -3.37
CA TRP A 237 -4.13 12.61 -4.61
C TRP A 237 -4.95 13.39 -5.64
N THR A 238 -6.25 13.10 -5.78
CA THR A 238 -7.12 13.87 -6.68
C THR A 238 -7.24 15.33 -6.22
N LEU A 239 -7.28 15.59 -4.91
CA LEU A 239 -7.25 16.96 -4.36
C LEU A 239 -5.91 17.65 -4.60
N GLU A 240 -4.79 16.98 -4.32
CA GLU A 240 -3.44 17.52 -4.55
C GLU A 240 -3.20 17.92 -6.02
N HIS A 241 -3.76 17.15 -6.95
CA HIS A 241 -3.61 17.37 -8.40
C HIS A 241 -4.78 18.13 -9.04
N GLN A 242 -5.72 18.66 -8.24
CA GLN A 242 -6.90 19.42 -8.71
C GLN A 242 -7.74 18.67 -9.76
N ARG A 243 -7.89 17.36 -9.60
CA ARG A 243 -8.71 16.49 -10.45
C ARG A 243 -10.12 16.35 -9.86
N SER A 244 -11.05 15.83 -10.67
CA SER A 244 -12.37 15.47 -10.16
C SER A 244 -12.22 14.46 -9.03
N PHE A 245 -12.85 14.76 -7.88
CA PHE A 245 -12.83 13.92 -6.68
C PHE A 245 -14.24 13.54 -6.23
N TRP A 246 -15.28 14.00 -6.96
CA TRP A 246 -16.67 13.95 -6.52
C TRP A 246 -17.16 12.53 -6.26
N GLN A 247 -16.86 11.56 -7.13
CA GLN A 247 -17.36 10.20 -6.97
C GLN A 247 -16.75 9.49 -5.76
N ILE A 248 -15.45 9.69 -5.56
CA ILE A 248 -14.72 9.17 -4.38
C ILE A 248 -15.29 9.80 -3.11
N TYR A 249 -15.43 11.13 -3.08
CA TYR A 249 -16.01 11.85 -1.95
C TYR A 249 -17.44 11.42 -1.66
N ASN A 250 -18.27 11.27 -2.69
CA ASN A 250 -19.67 10.88 -2.51
C ASN A 250 -19.78 9.49 -1.87
N ALA A 251 -18.99 8.50 -2.31
CA ALA A 251 -18.96 7.18 -1.67
C ALA A 251 -18.65 7.26 -0.18
N LEU A 252 -17.59 7.98 0.19
CA LEU A 252 -17.18 8.19 1.58
C LEU A 252 -18.24 8.95 2.39
N ALA A 253 -18.87 9.95 1.78
CA ALA A 253 -19.92 10.75 2.41
C ALA A 253 -21.19 9.93 2.67
N GLN A 254 -21.60 9.06 1.73
CA GLN A 254 -22.75 8.17 1.94
C GLN A 254 -22.45 7.10 2.99
N TYR A 255 -21.22 6.57 3.00
CA TYR A 255 -20.80 5.59 4.00
C TYR A 255 -20.75 6.15 5.42
N SER A 256 -20.48 7.45 5.57
CA SER A 256 -20.36 8.11 6.87
C SER A 256 -21.69 8.67 7.42
N ARG A 257 -22.81 8.42 6.74
CA ARG A 257 -24.17 8.83 7.15
C ARG A 257 -24.88 7.71 7.88
#